data_AF-A0A653LDB9-F1
#
_entry.id   AF-A0A653LDB9-F1
#
_cell.length_a   1.000
_cell.length_b   1.000
_cell.length_c   1.000
_cell.angle_alpha   90.00
_cell.angle_beta   90.00
_cell.angle_gamma   90.00
#
_symmetry.space_group_name_H-M   'P 1'
#
loop_
_entity.id
_entity.type
_entity.pdbx_description
1 polymer ?
#
loop_
_entity_poly.entity_id
_entity_poly.type
_entity_poly.pdbx_seq_one_letter_code
_entity_poly.pdbx_strand_id
1 'polypeptide(L)'
;MKMILWLMALLNAVNVYAVVDRKCYVELANDTYVVIQGTIKDSQSAEIVFQKKGFELNGQLLMVKRVIECQPTEQPFNLEAAQRQEKLQPR
;
A
#
# COMPACT_ATOMS: atom_id res chain seq x y z
N MET A 1 43.74 -26.78 22.30
CA MET A 1 43.39 -26.17 21.00
C MET A 1 41.87 -26.13 20.89
N LYS A 2 41.23 -25.02 21.31
CA LYS A 2 39.77 -24.81 21.32
C LYS A 2 39.51 -23.61 20.43
N MET A 3 39.44 -23.85 19.12
CA MET A 3 39.27 -22.81 18.11
C MET A 3 38.17 -23.19 17.12
N ILE A 4 37.01 -23.60 17.63
CA ILE A 4 35.84 -23.85 16.79
C ILE A 4 34.62 -23.54 17.65
N LEU A 5 34.18 -22.28 17.72
CA LEU A 5 32.84 -21.87 18.16
C LEU A 5 32.68 -20.34 18.11
N TRP A 6 33.15 -19.71 17.03
CA TRP A 6 32.94 -18.26 16.81
C TRP A 6 32.33 -17.98 15.42
N LEU A 7 31.60 -18.94 14.86
CA LEU A 7 31.02 -18.84 13.50
C LEU A 7 29.50 -19.06 13.43
N MET A 8 28.77 -18.91 14.53
CA MET A 8 27.30 -19.07 14.56
C MET A 8 26.54 -17.77 14.91
N ALA A 9 27.23 -16.64 15.09
CA ALA A 9 26.59 -15.36 15.46
C ALA A 9 26.14 -14.52 14.25
N LEU A 10 26.17 -15.06 13.03
CA LEU A 10 25.50 -14.50 11.86
C LEU A 10 24.09 -15.09 11.76
N LEU A 11 23.31 -14.96 12.83
CA LEU A 11 21.86 -15.08 12.76
C LEU A 11 21.35 -13.91 11.93
N ASN A 12 21.33 -14.12 10.61
CA ASN A 12 20.34 -13.65 9.66
C ASN A 12 19.28 -12.72 10.26
N ALA A 13 19.68 -11.47 10.52
CA ALA A 13 18.75 -10.34 10.53
C ALA A 13 18.39 -10.04 9.07
N VAL A 14 17.79 -11.02 8.39
CA VAL A 14 16.97 -10.73 7.23
C VAL A 14 15.78 -10.01 7.83
N ASN A 15 15.88 -8.68 7.93
CA ASN A 15 14.72 -7.82 7.98
C ASN A 15 13.95 -8.12 6.70
N VAL A 16 13.10 -9.15 6.76
CA VAL A 16 12.03 -9.37 5.81
C VAL A 16 11.18 -8.13 5.98
N TYR A 17 11.45 -7.10 5.17
CA TYR A 17 10.60 -5.93 5.08
C TYR A 17 9.20 -6.46 4.84
N ALA A 18 8.34 -6.43 5.87
CA ALA A 18 7.03 -7.00 5.77
C ALA A 18 6.31 -6.24 4.65
N VAL A 19 5.83 -7.04 3.71
CA VAL A 19 5.08 -6.55 2.57
C VAL A 19 3.63 -6.66 2.97
N VAL A 20 2.95 -5.53 3.08
CA VAL A 20 1.58 -5.48 3.59
C VAL A 20 0.67 -5.01 2.47
N ASP A 21 -0.37 -5.79 2.20
CA ASP A 21 -1.43 -5.37 1.30
C ASP A 21 -2.22 -4.24 1.95
N ARG A 22 -2.29 -3.12 1.25
CA ARG A 22 -3.01 -1.93 1.68
C ARG A 22 -4.02 -1.52 0.64
N LYS A 23 -5.11 -0.96 1.14
CA LYS A 23 -6.09 -0.22 0.34
C LYS A 23 -6.07 1.24 0.74
N CYS A 24 -6.19 2.12 -0.24
CA CYS A 24 -6.19 3.55 -0.02
C CYS A 24 -7.34 4.22 -0.77
N TYR A 25 -8.00 5.14 -0.10
CA TYR A 25 -8.94 6.07 -0.70
C TYR A 25 -8.16 7.27 -1.23
N VAL A 26 -8.32 7.54 -2.53
CA VAL A 26 -7.49 8.52 -3.25
C VAL A 26 -8.34 9.43 -4.12
N GLU A 27 -7.80 10.61 -4.40
CA GLU A 27 -8.29 11.49 -5.47
C GLU A 27 -7.36 11.31 -6.69
N LEU A 28 -7.96 11.15 -7.86
CA LEU A 28 -7.27 11.09 -9.15
C LEU A 28 -7.13 12.49 -9.76
N ALA A 29 -6.28 12.61 -10.78
CA ALA A 29 -6.02 13.88 -11.46
C ALA A 29 -7.26 14.55 -12.09
N ASN A 30 -8.33 13.79 -12.35
CA ASN A 30 -9.61 14.29 -12.84
C ASN A 30 -10.63 14.55 -11.71
N ASP A 31 -10.16 14.70 -10.47
CA ASP A 31 -10.95 14.93 -9.25
C ASP A 31 -11.95 13.79 -8.92
N THR A 32 -11.78 12.61 -9.53
CA THR A 32 -12.54 11.40 -9.19
C THR A 32 -11.94 10.74 -7.95
N TYR A 33 -12.81 10.18 -7.11
CA TYR A 33 -12.42 9.47 -5.91
C TYR A 33 -12.57 7.96 -6.10
N VAL A 34 -11.54 7.20 -5.76
CA VAL A 34 -11.54 5.73 -5.90
C VAL A 34 -10.82 5.08 -4.72
N VAL A 35 -11.11 3.80 -4.51
CA VAL A 35 -10.31 2.92 -3.67
C VAL A 35 -9.33 2.16 -4.55
N ILE A 36 -8.05 2.27 -4.25
CA ILE A 36 -6.98 1.50 -4.90
C ILE A 36 -6.38 0.53 -3.90
N GLN A 37 -6.07 -0.69 -4.36
CA GLN A 37 -5.40 -1.69 -3.56
C GLN A 37 -4.04 -2.03 -4.16
N GLY A 38 -3.06 -2.23 -3.29
CA GLY A 38 -1.74 -2.60 -3.71
C GLY A 38 -0.88 -3.12 -2.57
N THR A 39 0.07 -3.95 -2.95
CA THR A 39 1.08 -4.51 -2.08
C THR A 39 2.18 -3.46 -1.87
N ILE A 40 2.34 -2.98 -0.64
CA ILE A 40 3.31 -1.92 -0.30
C ILE A 40 4.32 -2.49 0.70
N LYS A 41 5.60 -2.25 0.47
CA LYS A 41 6.64 -2.58 1.44
C LYS A 41 6.55 -1.62 2.61
N ASP A 42 6.71 -2.10 3.85
CA ASP A 42 6.62 -1.24 5.05
C ASP A 42 7.58 -0.04 5.04
N SER A 43 8.68 -0.13 4.30
CA SER A 43 9.64 0.97 4.13
C SER A 43 9.22 2.04 3.10
N GLN A 44 8.09 1.85 2.40
CA GLN A 44 7.62 2.75 1.35
C GLN A 44 6.37 3.53 1.79
N SER A 45 6.34 4.82 1.46
CA SER A 45 5.12 5.61 1.60
C SER A 45 4.09 5.17 0.55
N ALA A 46 2.89 4.80 1.02
CA ALA A 46 1.77 4.44 0.16
C ALA A 46 1.45 5.55 -0.85
N GLU A 47 1.59 6.81 -0.43
CA GLU A 47 1.42 7.97 -1.30
C GLU A 47 2.38 7.95 -2.48
N ILE A 48 3.67 7.75 -2.24
CA ILE A 48 4.69 7.72 -3.30
C ILE A 48 4.47 6.54 -4.24
N VAL A 49 4.09 5.37 -3.72
CA VAL A 49 3.85 4.17 -4.53
C VAL A 49 2.65 4.39 -5.46
N PHE A 50 1.54 4.88 -4.92
CA PHE A 50 0.32 5.05 -5.69
C PHE A 50 0.33 6.25 -6.63
N GLN A 51 1.00 7.35 -6.25
CA GLN A 51 1.27 8.46 -7.17
C GLN A 51 2.07 8.03 -8.40
N LYS A 52 3.00 7.07 -8.28
CA LYS A 52 3.78 6.58 -9.43
C LYS A 52 2.99 5.60 -10.30
N LYS A 53 2.15 4.76 -9.69
CA LYS A 53 1.43 3.71 -10.41
C LYS A 53 0.24 4.25 -11.20
N GLY A 54 -0.47 5.24 -10.65
CA GLY A 54 -1.76 5.67 -11.19
C GLY A 54 -2.85 4.61 -11.05
N PHE A 55 -4.00 4.87 -11.66
CA PHE A 55 -5.17 4.01 -11.65
C PHE A 55 -5.85 4.02 -13.02
N GLU A 56 -6.13 2.84 -13.57
CA GLU A 56 -6.88 2.73 -14.80
C GLU A 56 -8.37 2.83 -14.52
N LEU A 57 -9.02 3.84 -15.07
CA LEU A 57 -10.46 4.05 -14.99
C LEU A 57 -11.02 4.20 -16.40
N ASN A 58 -11.95 3.32 -16.77
CA ASN A 58 -12.57 3.30 -18.10
C ASN A 58 -11.56 3.27 -19.27
N GLY A 59 -10.47 2.52 -19.11
CA GLY A 59 -9.41 2.40 -20.13
C GLY A 59 -8.45 3.59 -20.20
N GLN A 60 -8.57 4.58 -19.30
CA GLN A 60 -7.66 5.69 -19.18
C GLN A 60 -6.82 5.56 -17.91
N LEU A 61 -5.49 5.67 -18.03
CA LEU A 61 -4.60 5.78 -16.88
C LEU A 61 -4.68 7.19 -16.30
N LEU A 62 -5.19 7.29 -15.07
CA LEU A 62 -5.26 8.53 -14.30
C LEU A 62 -4.26 8.50 -13.15
N MET A 63 -3.46 9.56 -13.02
CA MET A 63 -2.50 9.65 -11.93
C MET A 63 -3.21 9.95 -10.61
N VAL A 64 -2.70 9.40 -9.51
CA VAL A 64 -3.18 9.74 -8.17
C VAL A 64 -2.69 11.15 -7.84
N LYS A 65 -3.63 12.05 -7.58
CA LYS A 65 -3.37 13.45 -7.19
C LYS A 65 -3.04 13.55 -5.70
N ARG A 66 -3.84 12.90 -4.86
CA ARG A 66 -3.60 12.81 -3.40
C ARG A 66 -4.10 11.49 -2.83
N VAL A 67 -3.40 10.99 -1.82
CA VAL A 67 -3.87 9.89 -0.99
C VAL A 67 -4.54 10.47 0.26
N ILE A 68 -5.78 10.07 0.52
CA ILE A 68 -6.62 10.66 1.56
C ILE A 68 -6.57 9.80 2.83
N GLU A 69 -6.76 8.49 2.67
CA GLU A 69 -6.67 7.53 3.78
C GLU A 69 -6.14 6.18 3.26
N CYS A 70 -5.31 5.51 4.05
CA CYS A 70 -4.86 4.15 3.80
C CYS A 70 -5.13 3.26 5.01
N GLN A 71 -5.57 2.04 4.73
CA GLN A 71 -5.73 0.98 5.73
C GLN A 71 -5.11 -0.32 5.21
N PRO A 72 -4.71 -1.25 6.10
CA PRO A 72 -4.58 -2.64 5.73
C PRO A 72 -5.85 -3.12 5.00
N THR A 73 -5.71 -3.97 3.98
CA THR A 73 -6.85 -4.41 3.14
C THR A 73 -8.02 -4.96 3.97
N GLU A 74 -7.70 -5.70 5.04
CA GLU A 74 -8.67 -6.35 5.92
C GLU A 74 -9.35 -5.39 6.92
N GLN A 75 -8.82 -4.17 7.10
CA GLN A 75 -9.36 -3.20 8.04
C GLN A 75 -10.33 -2.24 7.35
N PRO A 76 -11.43 -1.83 7.99
CA PRO A 76 -12.32 -0.84 7.43
C PRO A 76 -11.65 0.55 7.39
N PHE A 77 -12.03 1.37 6.42
CA PHE A 77 -11.67 2.80 6.44
C PHE A 77 -12.30 3.51 7.64
N ASN A 78 -11.65 4.55 8.17
CA ASN A 78 -12.23 5.42 9.19
C ASN A 78 -13.15 6.46 8.56
N LEU A 79 -12.83 6.95 7.35
CA LEU A 79 -13.66 7.91 6.64
C LEU A 79 -14.91 7.25 6.07
N GLU A 80 -16.07 7.81 6.42
CA GLU A 80 -17.34 7.32 5.89
C GLU A 80 -17.42 7.40 4.36
N ALA A 81 -16.87 8.46 3.77
CA ALA A 81 -16.80 8.59 2.31
C ALA A 81 -16.00 7.46 1.66
N ALA A 82 -14.88 7.05 2.28
CA ALA A 82 -14.07 5.93 1.82
C ALA A 82 -14.80 4.59 1.97
N GLN A 83 -15.50 4.38 3.09
CA GLN A 83 -16.35 3.19 3.28
C GLN A 83 -17.48 3.11 2.26
N ARG A 84 -18.13 4.23 1.93
CA ARG A 84 -19.18 4.28 0.89
C ARG A 84 -18.60 3.98 -0.48
N GLN A 85 -17.47 4.61 -0.83
CA GLN A 85 -16.80 4.35 -2.11
C GLN A 85 -16.39 2.88 -2.24
N GLU A 86 -15.83 2.28 -1.20
CA GLU A 86 -15.45 0.87 -1.16
C GLU A 86 -16.62 -0.07 -1.45
N LYS A 87 -17.84 0.29 -1.03
CA LYS A 87 -19.06 -0.49 -1.29
C LYS A 87 -19.61 -0.29 -2.70
N LEU A 88 -19.43 0.91 -3.27
CA LEU A 88 -19.97 1.27 -4.58
C LEU A 88 -19.05 0.84 -5.73
N GLN A 89 -17.74 0.80 -5.48
CA GLN A 89 -16.77 0.46 -6.51
C GLN A 89 -16.74 -1.07 -6.74
N PRO A 90 -16.88 -1.53 -7.99
CA PRO A 90 -16.66 -2.95 -8.33
C PRO A 90 -15.25 -3.38 -7.97
N ARG A 91 -15.10 -4.61 -7.43
CA ARG A 91 -13.80 -5.22 -7.15
C ARG A 91 -13.20 -5.86 -8.39
#